data_AF-A0A0Q9QNK4-F1
#
_entry.id   AF-A0A0Q9QNK4-F1
#
_cell.length_a   1.000
_cell.length_b   1.000
_cell.length_c   1.000
_cell.angle_alpha   90.00
_cell.angle_beta   90.00
_cell.angle_gamma   90.00
#
_symmetry.space_group_name_H-M   'P 1'
#
loop_
_entity.id
_entity.type
_entity.pdbx_description
1 polymer ?
#
loop_
_entity_poly.entity_id
_entity_poly.type
_entity_poly.pdbx_seq_one_letter_code
_entity_poly.pdbx_strand_id
1 'polypeptide(L)'
;MRRPERAALLALLAFSAPLGATVFSGEVQVADAQSIYTPPSMSSPVVLRYYVPDGSRVKRGDVLLRIDAGPAETQLGKLQAELEQMTAKNAKEIAELQLKQSDADLALADAQAERDTAAVDAAIPRRLVSALNYDRYQGEMERTERALALKKQEAAQAAAAVARRQQDSALELKKQRLSLAFFHDQVAQAVVRATTGGTVIHGFDNVFGTGGRFEEGSSSYPGTKVGEVIGSNRGYLVHAWVLEPDRRGLKAGQPVRLHIDALPGQALQGRIQAIAGASTTKNEWGDGRYFEMDIALPPDQELPLRPGMSVRVDTDLGDAADRDAPSVRPSGRLQAEGEVFAERSLAISPPAVEGLWQLTVTQMAGDGESVKKGDMVVVFDGSEVTKNLTAKRSELTEKQRKQEQLKLDLADRASEAELATAQAQADFEKAQRKAGQPQEFIARVDYQKLVIARVKAGRRLQLTRERGRVAAEARRAEQHMADADVEQLQREVGKLQASLAALTVKAPRDGIVLHQNSWSGDKIDTGSQIWRGQSVAQMPELSSLAVRAALPERDLARVHAGQRVRVVIAGGGDRSLGGRIAEIGGNVHSKSRVEAVPVVDLVVQLDGSRLALKPGQSVRVEIPAVETAP
;
A
#
# COMPACT_ATOMS: atom_id res chain seq x y z
N MET A 1 -82.80 8.30 -57.58
CA MET A 1 -83.39 8.94 -56.38
C MET A 1 -82.26 9.41 -55.46
N ARG A 2 -82.52 10.50 -54.73
CA ARG A 2 -81.57 11.43 -54.09
C ARG A 2 -80.86 10.88 -52.83
N ARG A 3 -79.54 11.15 -52.71
CA ARG A 3 -78.70 11.57 -51.52
C ARG A 3 -78.67 10.71 -50.23
N PRO A 4 -77.70 10.89 -49.29
CA PRO A 4 -76.27 11.30 -49.43
C PRO A 4 -75.27 10.56 -48.48
N GLU A 5 -73.97 10.74 -48.78
CA GLU A 5 -72.79 10.92 -47.91
C GLU A 5 -72.60 10.14 -46.58
N ARG A 6 -71.42 9.50 -46.47
CA ARG A 6 -70.50 9.64 -45.32
C ARG A 6 -69.08 9.18 -45.66
N ALA A 7 -68.13 10.06 -45.32
CA ALA A 7 -66.69 9.90 -45.50
C ALA A 7 -66.12 8.72 -44.70
N ALA A 8 -65.24 7.94 -45.32
CA ALA A 8 -64.39 6.97 -44.66
C ALA A 8 -62.99 7.58 -44.48
N LEU A 9 -62.69 7.99 -43.24
CA LEU A 9 -61.32 8.29 -42.80
C LEU A 9 -60.66 6.94 -42.45
N LEU A 10 -59.63 6.54 -43.18
CA LEU A 10 -58.76 5.43 -42.80
C LEU A 10 -57.97 5.81 -41.55
N ALA A 11 -58.38 5.28 -40.40
CA ALA A 11 -57.53 5.21 -39.22
C ALA A 11 -56.55 4.05 -39.42
N LEU A 12 -55.25 4.36 -39.51
CA LEU A 12 -54.18 3.38 -39.36
C LEU A 12 -54.31 2.75 -37.97
N LEU A 13 -54.84 1.53 -37.92
CA LEU A 13 -54.69 0.62 -36.79
C LEU A 13 -53.21 0.24 -36.73
N ALA A 14 -52.47 0.90 -35.83
CA ALA A 14 -51.21 0.37 -35.33
C ALA A 14 -51.54 -0.96 -34.64
N PHE A 15 -51.25 -2.06 -35.32
CA PHE A 15 -51.26 -3.40 -34.74
C PHE A 15 -50.20 -3.41 -33.61
N SER A 16 -50.63 -3.20 -32.37
CA SER A 16 -49.82 -3.53 -31.21
C SER A 16 -49.81 -5.05 -31.12
N ALA A 17 -48.74 -5.68 -31.64
CA ALA A 17 -48.48 -7.08 -31.34
C ALA A 17 -48.51 -7.27 -29.81
N PRO A 18 -49.17 -8.31 -29.28
CA PRO A 18 -49.12 -8.60 -27.86
C PRO A 18 -47.65 -8.86 -27.52
N LEU A 19 -47.08 -7.97 -26.70
CA LEU A 19 -45.80 -8.22 -26.04
C LEU A 19 -46.01 -9.50 -25.22
N GLY A 20 -45.30 -10.57 -25.56
CA GLY A 20 -45.37 -11.81 -24.79
C GLY A 20 -45.09 -11.49 -23.32
N ALA A 21 -45.97 -11.94 -22.43
CA ALA A 21 -45.75 -11.81 -21.00
C ALA A 21 -44.49 -12.59 -20.63
N THR A 22 -43.38 -11.87 -20.41
CA THR A 22 -42.12 -12.44 -19.93
C THR A 22 -42.00 -12.17 -18.46
N VAL A 23 -41.63 -13.22 -17.72
CA VAL A 23 -41.33 -13.18 -16.29
C VAL A 23 -39.86 -13.51 -16.12
N PHE A 24 -39.16 -12.72 -15.33
CA PHE A 24 -37.74 -12.92 -15.11
C PHE A 24 -37.31 -12.43 -13.74
N SER A 25 -36.11 -12.85 -13.32
CA SER A 25 -35.60 -12.58 -11.96
C SER A 25 -34.57 -11.45 -11.98
N GLY A 26 -34.57 -10.69 -10.91
CA GLY A 26 -33.57 -9.67 -10.62
C GLY A 26 -33.28 -9.56 -9.13
N GLU A 27 -32.38 -8.66 -8.81
CA GLU A 27 -32.00 -8.32 -7.44
C GLU A 27 -32.03 -6.80 -7.24
N VAL A 28 -32.34 -6.37 -6.03
CA VAL A 28 -32.25 -4.95 -5.66
C VAL A 28 -30.78 -4.57 -5.50
N GLN A 29 -30.35 -3.50 -6.16
CA GLN A 29 -29.05 -2.87 -5.99
C GLN A 29 -29.21 -1.38 -5.67
N VAL A 30 -28.13 -0.74 -5.23
CA VAL A 30 -28.09 0.70 -4.97
C VAL A 30 -27.35 1.39 -6.10
N ALA A 31 -27.98 2.38 -6.72
CA ALA A 31 -27.44 3.12 -7.87
C ALA A 31 -26.14 3.87 -7.55
N ASP A 32 -26.03 4.41 -6.33
CA ASP A 32 -24.89 5.23 -5.87
C ASP A 32 -23.93 4.46 -4.93
N ALA A 33 -23.87 3.13 -5.03
CA ALA A 33 -22.97 2.33 -4.20
C ALA A 33 -21.50 2.52 -4.59
N GLN A 34 -20.66 2.88 -3.62
CA GLN A 34 -19.21 2.85 -3.80
C GLN A 34 -18.70 1.43 -3.54
N SER A 35 -18.36 0.67 -4.57
CA SER A 35 -17.69 -0.62 -4.40
C SER A 35 -16.33 -0.48 -3.71
N ILE A 36 -16.08 -1.32 -2.71
CA ILE A 36 -14.82 -1.46 -2.01
C ILE A 36 -14.07 -2.63 -2.64
N TYR A 37 -13.00 -2.32 -3.36
CA TYR A 37 -12.12 -3.32 -3.95
C TYR A 37 -10.86 -3.49 -3.11
N THR A 38 -10.33 -4.71 -3.08
CA THR A 38 -8.98 -4.95 -2.59
C THR A 38 -7.99 -4.17 -3.45
N PRO A 39 -7.22 -3.23 -2.88
CA PRO A 39 -6.31 -2.41 -3.65
C PRO A 39 -5.17 -3.24 -4.28
N PRO A 40 -4.52 -2.71 -5.34
CA PRO A 40 -3.38 -3.37 -5.95
C PRO A 40 -2.26 -3.60 -4.93
N SER A 41 -1.62 -4.77 -5.02
CA SER A 41 -0.52 -5.15 -4.14
C SER A 41 0.53 -5.97 -4.89
N MET A 42 1.76 -5.94 -4.38
CA MET A 42 2.87 -6.77 -4.83
C MET A 42 2.78 -8.21 -4.28
N SER A 43 1.93 -8.45 -3.29
CA SER A 43 1.60 -9.79 -2.77
C SER A 43 0.19 -10.19 -3.22
N SER A 44 0.01 -11.49 -3.43
CA SER A 44 -1.27 -12.06 -3.84
C SER A 44 -1.32 -13.52 -3.37
N PRO A 45 -2.22 -13.90 -2.46
CA PRO A 45 -3.30 -13.10 -1.85
C PRO A 45 -2.80 -12.07 -0.81
N VAL A 46 -3.65 -11.09 -0.48
CA VAL A 46 -3.41 -10.09 0.58
C VAL A 46 -4.38 -10.24 1.74
N VAL A 47 -3.94 -9.87 2.94
CA VAL A 47 -4.77 -9.87 4.14
C VAL A 47 -5.36 -8.48 4.37
N LEU A 48 -6.65 -8.43 4.67
CA LEU A 48 -7.35 -7.21 5.07
C LEU A 48 -6.96 -6.87 6.53
N ARG A 49 -5.95 -6.02 6.72
CA ARG A 49 -5.39 -5.67 8.05
C ARG A 49 -6.28 -4.74 8.86
N TYR A 50 -7.10 -3.97 8.17
CA TYR A 50 -8.14 -3.17 8.77
C TYR A 50 -9.30 -3.16 7.78
N TYR A 51 -10.48 -3.54 8.26
CA TYR A 51 -11.70 -3.38 7.51
C TYR A 51 -12.72 -2.81 8.48
N VAL A 52 -13.28 -1.65 8.13
CA VAL A 52 -14.38 -1.04 8.88
C VAL A 52 -15.47 -2.09 9.14
N PRO A 53 -16.04 -2.20 10.35
CA PRO A 53 -17.08 -3.20 10.62
C PRO A 53 -18.31 -3.04 9.73
N ASP A 54 -18.92 -4.18 9.38
CA ASP A 54 -20.18 -4.25 8.64
C ASP A 54 -21.30 -3.47 9.35
N GLY A 55 -22.16 -2.81 8.59
CA GLY A 55 -23.27 -2.01 9.11
C GLY A 55 -22.88 -0.65 9.70
N SER A 56 -21.59 -0.34 9.80
CA SER A 56 -21.13 0.95 10.35
C SER A 56 -21.33 2.12 9.38
N ARG A 57 -21.56 3.32 9.94
CA ARG A 57 -21.70 4.56 9.17
C ARG A 57 -20.36 5.26 9.01
N VAL A 58 -20.02 5.60 7.77
CA VAL A 58 -18.79 6.28 7.38
C VAL A 58 -19.07 7.60 6.68
N LYS A 59 -18.16 8.57 6.83
CA LYS A 59 -18.17 9.84 6.13
C LYS A 59 -17.16 9.81 4.99
N ARG A 60 -17.34 10.71 4.01
CA ARG A 60 -16.36 10.93 2.95
C ARG A 60 -14.98 11.23 3.56
N GLY A 61 -13.96 10.47 3.15
CA GLY A 61 -12.57 10.56 3.61
C GLY A 61 -12.16 9.50 4.64
N ASP A 62 -13.13 8.85 5.29
CA ASP A 62 -12.86 7.81 6.29
C ASP A 62 -12.17 6.61 5.63
N VAL A 63 -11.27 5.95 6.37
CA VAL A 63 -10.60 4.74 5.91
C VAL A 63 -11.61 3.61 5.94
N LEU A 64 -11.79 2.92 4.81
CA LEU A 64 -12.67 1.76 4.70
C LEU A 64 -11.89 0.48 4.88
N LEU A 65 -10.79 0.36 4.16
CA LEU A 65 -10.00 -0.85 4.07
C LEU A 65 -8.52 -0.50 4.01
N ARG A 66 -7.69 -1.26 4.71
CA ARG A 66 -6.24 -1.25 4.56
C ARG A 66 -5.73 -2.67 4.42
N ILE A 67 -4.92 -2.91 3.40
CA ILE A 67 -4.24 -4.21 3.20
C ILE A 67 -2.84 -4.19 3.80
N ASP A 68 -2.24 -5.37 3.91
CA ASP A 68 -0.83 -5.51 4.25
C ASP A 68 0.07 -5.02 3.10
N ALA A 69 0.65 -3.83 3.26
CA ALA A 69 1.63 -3.26 2.34
C ALA A 69 3.07 -3.70 2.63
N GLY A 70 3.28 -4.69 3.52
CA GLY A 70 4.58 -5.09 4.04
C GLY A 70 5.69 -5.21 2.99
N PRO A 71 5.51 -5.91 1.85
CA PRO A 71 6.53 -5.98 0.81
C PRO A 71 6.90 -4.61 0.22
N ALA A 72 5.91 -3.74 -0.03
CA ALA A 72 6.14 -2.40 -0.55
C ALA A 72 6.79 -1.48 0.48
N GLU A 73 6.40 -1.57 1.76
CA GLU A 73 7.01 -0.83 2.86
C GLU A 73 8.47 -1.26 3.10
N THR A 74 8.76 -2.56 3.09
CA THR A 74 10.13 -3.08 3.18
C THR A 74 10.98 -2.58 2.02
N GLN A 75 10.46 -2.65 0.79
CA GLN A 75 11.18 -2.18 -0.39
C GLN A 75 11.38 -0.65 -0.36
N LEU A 76 10.40 0.12 0.12
CA LEU A 76 10.53 1.56 0.33
C LEU A 76 11.66 1.88 1.31
N GLY A 77 11.68 1.23 2.48
CA GLY A 77 12.74 1.42 3.47
C GLY A 77 14.12 1.04 2.95
N LYS A 78 14.22 -0.04 2.17
CA LYS A 78 15.46 -0.46 1.50
C LYS A 78 15.94 0.60 0.50
N LEU A 79 15.07 1.06 -0.39
CA LEU A 79 15.41 2.08 -1.39
C LEU A 79 15.78 3.43 -0.74
N GLN A 80 15.20 3.77 0.42
CA GLN A 80 15.54 4.98 1.18
C GLN A 80 16.97 4.90 1.73
N ALA A 81 17.32 3.77 2.36
CA ALA A 81 18.67 3.53 2.84
C ALA A 81 19.69 3.51 1.68
N GLU A 82 19.35 2.86 0.57
CA GLU A 82 20.19 2.86 -0.65
C GLU A 82 20.35 4.27 -1.24
N LEU A 83 19.30 5.09 -1.24
CA LEU A 83 19.39 6.47 -1.72
C LEU A 83 20.36 7.28 -0.84
N GLU A 84 20.24 7.18 0.48
CA GLU A 84 21.15 7.84 1.42
C GLU A 84 22.60 7.40 1.18
N GLN A 85 22.86 6.10 1.10
CA GLN A 85 24.18 5.57 0.84
C GLN A 85 24.73 6.01 -0.54
N MET A 86 23.89 5.98 -1.59
CA MET A 86 24.28 6.47 -2.91
C MET A 86 24.58 7.96 -2.91
N THR A 87 23.81 8.78 -2.19
CA THR A 87 24.09 10.22 -2.09
C THR A 87 25.44 10.49 -1.43
N ALA A 88 25.73 9.81 -0.32
CA ALA A 88 27.01 9.94 0.40
C ALA A 88 28.19 9.47 -0.45
N LYS A 89 28.05 8.31 -1.11
CA LYS A 89 29.06 7.76 -2.03
C LYS A 89 29.33 8.70 -3.20
N ASN A 90 28.28 9.19 -3.85
CA ASN A 90 28.39 10.10 -4.99
C ASN A 90 29.06 11.41 -4.59
N ALA A 91 28.71 11.97 -3.43
CA ALA A 91 29.35 13.17 -2.89
C ALA A 91 30.86 12.95 -2.64
N LYS A 92 31.24 11.81 -2.06
CA LYS A 92 32.65 11.44 -1.85
C LYS A 92 33.41 11.38 -3.18
N GLU A 93 32.90 10.64 -4.16
CA GLU A 93 33.57 10.47 -5.46
C GLU A 93 33.72 11.80 -6.23
N ILE A 94 32.70 12.66 -6.19
CA ILE A 94 32.76 14.00 -6.81
C ILE A 94 33.84 14.84 -6.11
N ALA A 95 33.89 14.83 -4.77
CA ALA A 95 34.86 15.61 -4.02
C ALA A 95 36.30 15.11 -4.23
N GLU A 96 36.52 13.81 -4.37
CA GLU A 96 37.83 13.24 -4.73
C GLU A 96 38.28 13.68 -6.14
N LEU A 97 37.37 13.73 -7.12
CA LEU A 97 37.67 14.24 -8.45
C LEU A 97 37.95 15.75 -8.45
N GLN A 98 37.23 16.53 -7.63
CA GLN A 98 37.49 17.96 -7.47
C GLN A 98 38.86 18.21 -6.81
N LEU A 99 39.29 17.35 -5.89
CA LEU A 99 40.63 17.42 -5.32
C LEU A 99 41.71 17.15 -6.39
N LYS A 100 41.51 16.13 -7.25
CA LYS A 100 42.37 15.86 -8.41
C LYS A 100 42.41 17.03 -9.40
N GLN A 101 41.28 17.67 -9.63
CA GLN A 101 41.21 18.89 -10.45
C GLN A 101 42.05 20.02 -9.81
N SER A 102 41.91 20.23 -8.50
CA SER A 102 42.70 21.25 -7.78
C SER A 102 44.20 20.97 -7.83
N ASP A 103 44.61 19.69 -7.76
CA ASP A 103 46.01 19.28 -7.92
C ASP A 103 46.52 19.54 -9.35
N ALA A 104 45.70 19.27 -10.37
CA ALA A 104 46.04 19.56 -11.76
C ALA A 104 46.15 21.07 -12.03
N ASP A 105 45.28 21.89 -11.42
CA ASP A 105 45.32 23.35 -11.53
C ASP A 105 46.59 23.94 -10.89
N LEU A 106 47.04 23.38 -9.76
CA LEU A 106 48.32 23.72 -9.13
C LEU A 106 49.50 23.38 -10.05
N ALA A 107 49.51 22.18 -10.64
CA ALA A 107 50.56 21.75 -11.57
C ALA A 107 50.60 22.60 -12.85
N LEU A 108 49.43 23.00 -13.36
CA LEU A 108 49.30 23.92 -14.48
C LEU A 108 49.87 25.30 -14.15
N ALA A 109 49.58 25.84 -12.97
CA ALA A 109 50.13 27.12 -12.53
C ALA A 109 51.65 27.09 -12.37
N ASP A 110 52.21 25.98 -11.87
CA ASP A 110 53.66 25.79 -11.77
C ASP A 110 54.32 25.73 -13.16
N ALA A 111 53.75 24.97 -14.09
CA ALA A 111 54.24 24.88 -15.47
C ALA A 111 54.15 26.23 -16.22
N GLN A 112 53.09 27.01 -15.99
CA GLN A 112 52.95 28.35 -16.57
C GLN A 112 54.08 29.27 -16.09
N ALA A 113 54.38 29.26 -14.79
CA ALA A 113 55.45 30.08 -14.24
C ALA A 113 56.86 29.65 -14.70
N GLU A 114 57.09 28.35 -14.90
CA GLU A 114 58.33 27.84 -15.50
C GLU A 114 58.49 28.32 -16.95
N ARG A 115 57.44 28.23 -17.76
CA ARG A 115 57.42 28.76 -19.12
C ARG A 115 57.66 30.26 -19.15
N ASP A 116 57.01 31.03 -18.29
CA ASP A 116 57.19 32.49 -18.23
C ASP A 116 58.62 32.86 -17.82
N THR A 117 59.24 32.09 -16.93
CA THR A 117 60.66 32.27 -16.56
C THR A 117 61.58 31.96 -17.76
N ALA A 118 61.35 30.85 -18.47
CA ALA A 118 62.11 30.49 -19.66
C ALA A 118 61.94 31.51 -20.80
N ALA A 119 60.75 32.10 -20.94
CA ALA A 119 60.48 33.14 -21.93
C ALA A 119 61.32 34.41 -21.70
N VAL A 120 61.58 34.77 -20.43
CA VAL A 120 62.47 35.90 -20.10
C VAL A 120 63.92 35.61 -20.53
N ASP A 121 64.40 34.38 -20.33
CA ASP A 121 65.75 33.96 -20.74
C ASP A 121 65.89 33.86 -22.27
N ALA A 122 64.88 33.32 -22.95
CA ALA A 122 64.85 33.21 -24.41
C ALA A 122 64.74 34.58 -25.11
N ALA A 123 64.22 35.60 -24.43
CA ALA A 123 64.13 36.97 -24.96
C ALA A 123 65.48 37.71 -24.96
N ILE A 124 66.54 37.17 -24.34
CA ILE A 124 67.85 37.81 -24.29
C ILE A 124 68.47 37.81 -25.71
N PRO A 125 68.81 38.99 -26.29
CA PRO A 125 69.37 39.07 -27.62
C PRO A 125 70.67 38.26 -27.76
N ARG A 126 70.83 37.53 -28.88
CA ARG A 126 72.01 36.70 -29.18
C ARG A 126 73.35 37.45 -29.07
N ARG A 127 73.37 38.78 -29.25
CA ARG A 127 74.57 39.61 -29.08
C ARG A 127 75.05 39.78 -27.62
N LEU A 128 74.20 39.48 -26.64
CA LEU A 128 74.46 39.69 -25.21
C LEU A 128 74.81 38.39 -24.46
N VAL A 129 74.71 37.23 -25.13
CA VAL A 129 74.97 35.91 -24.56
C VAL A 129 75.76 35.05 -25.54
N SER A 130 76.43 34.00 -25.07
CA SER A 130 77.11 33.06 -25.97
C SER A 130 76.10 32.35 -26.89
N ALA A 131 76.53 31.97 -28.10
CA ALA A 131 75.68 31.24 -29.03
C ALA A 131 75.10 29.96 -28.40
N LEU A 132 75.92 29.23 -27.65
CA LEU A 132 75.49 28.02 -26.92
C LEU A 132 74.39 28.32 -25.89
N ASN A 133 74.51 29.40 -25.12
CA ASN A 133 73.50 29.78 -24.13
C ASN A 133 72.22 30.26 -24.79
N TYR A 134 72.32 31.01 -25.89
CA TYR A 134 71.16 31.42 -26.67
C TYR A 134 70.37 30.19 -27.16
N ASP A 135 71.03 29.24 -27.81
CA ASP A 135 70.40 28.01 -28.30
C ASP A 135 69.80 27.17 -27.16
N ARG A 136 70.49 27.11 -26.01
CA ARG A 136 69.98 26.45 -24.79
C ARG A 136 68.69 27.11 -24.27
N TYR A 137 68.62 28.44 -24.23
CA TYR A 137 67.43 29.16 -23.76
C TYR A 137 66.24 28.97 -24.70
N GLN A 138 66.48 28.95 -26.02
CA GLN A 138 65.43 28.62 -26.99
C GLN A 138 64.90 27.19 -26.76
N GLY A 139 65.80 26.21 -26.61
CA GLY A 139 65.41 24.82 -26.36
C GLY A 139 64.63 24.62 -25.04
N GLU A 140 64.99 25.34 -23.97
CA GLU A 140 64.26 25.29 -22.70
C GLU A 140 62.87 25.95 -22.80
N MET A 141 62.75 27.04 -23.56
CA MET A 141 61.45 27.66 -23.86
C MET A 141 60.53 26.68 -24.60
N GLU A 142 61.00 26.04 -25.67
CA GLU A 142 60.20 25.03 -26.40
C GLU A 142 59.83 23.83 -25.53
N ARG A 143 60.71 23.41 -24.61
CA ARG A 143 60.44 22.33 -23.65
C ARG A 143 59.34 22.72 -22.67
N THR A 144 59.44 23.91 -22.07
CA THR A 144 58.46 24.40 -21.09
C THR A 144 57.11 24.72 -21.74
N GLU A 145 57.07 25.17 -22.99
CA GLU A 145 55.82 25.34 -23.75
C GLU A 145 55.10 24.01 -24.00
N ARG A 146 55.83 22.96 -24.38
CA ARG A 146 55.25 21.62 -24.51
C ARG A 146 54.76 21.06 -23.17
N ALA A 147 55.52 21.27 -22.10
CA ALA A 147 55.12 20.86 -20.76
C ALA A 147 53.84 21.59 -20.29
N LEU A 148 53.74 22.90 -20.52
CA LEU A 148 52.55 23.70 -20.23
C LEU A 148 51.34 23.21 -21.03
N ALA A 149 51.51 22.92 -22.32
CA ALA A 149 50.43 22.39 -23.16
C ALA A 149 49.87 21.07 -22.61
N LEU A 150 50.76 20.16 -22.17
CA LEU A 150 50.39 18.90 -21.53
C LEU A 150 49.62 19.15 -20.22
N LYS A 151 50.13 20.00 -19.32
CA LYS A 151 49.44 20.31 -18.05
C LYS A 151 48.10 20.99 -18.24
N LYS A 152 47.96 21.82 -19.28
CA LYS A 152 46.68 22.43 -19.65
C LYS A 152 45.67 21.39 -20.09
N GLN A 153 46.11 20.39 -20.86
CA GLN A 153 45.27 19.26 -21.26
C GLN A 153 44.86 18.40 -20.05
N GLU A 154 45.78 18.07 -19.15
CA GLU A 154 45.51 17.32 -17.92
C GLU A 154 44.47 18.03 -17.03
N ALA A 155 44.61 19.34 -16.81
CA ALA A 155 43.64 20.13 -16.03
C ALA A 155 42.26 20.16 -16.69
N ALA A 156 42.20 20.33 -18.02
CA ALA A 156 40.94 20.28 -18.76
C ALA A 156 40.25 18.89 -18.66
N GLN A 157 41.03 17.80 -18.71
CA GLN A 157 40.51 16.45 -18.54
C GLN A 157 39.98 16.21 -17.13
N ALA A 158 40.66 16.71 -16.09
CA ALA A 158 40.21 16.62 -14.71
C ALA A 158 38.89 17.38 -14.49
N ALA A 159 38.78 18.60 -15.01
CA ALA A 159 37.53 19.38 -14.96
C ALA A 159 36.38 18.69 -15.70
N ALA A 160 36.64 18.11 -16.88
CA ALA A 160 35.64 17.35 -17.62
C ALA A 160 35.21 16.06 -16.90
N ALA A 161 36.12 15.40 -16.16
CA ALA A 161 35.78 14.24 -15.35
C ALA A 161 34.82 14.59 -14.20
N VAL A 162 35.04 15.71 -13.51
CA VAL A 162 34.12 16.21 -12.46
C VAL A 162 32.74 16.49 -13.06
N ALA A 163 32.68 17.23 -14.17
CA ALA A 163 31.41 17.59 -14.82
C ALA A 163 30.61 16.34 -15.26
N ARG A 164 31.28 15.35 -15.86
CA ARG A 164 30.64 14.08 -16.24
C ARG A 164 30.10 13.34 -15.01
N ARG A 165 30.91 13.19 -13.95
CA ARG A 165 30.48 12.48 -12.74
C ARG A 165 29.28 13.15 -12.06
N GLN A 166 29.22 14.49 -12.05
CA GLN A 166 28.07 15.24 -11.53
C GLN A 166 26.79 14.97 -12.34
N GLN A 167 26.89 14.93 -13.67
CA GLN A 167 25.76 14.60 -14.54
C GLN A 167 25.27 13.16 -14.32
N ASP A 168 26.19 12.20 -14.27
CA ASP A 168 25.87 10.79 -14.02
C ASP A 168 25.20 10.63 -12.65
N SER A 169 25.77 11.27 -11.62
CA SER A 169 25.21 11.26 -10.26
C SER A 169 23.78 11.81 -10.21
N ALA A 170 23.51 12.92 -10.90
CA ALA A 170 22.18 13.51 -10.94
C ALA A 170 21.15 12.56 -11.59
N LEU A 171 21.54 11.84 -12.64
CA LEU A 171 20.68 10.84 -13.31
C LEU A 171 20.43 9.61 -12.42
N GLU A 172 21.46 9.09 -11.76
CA GLU A 172 21.36 7.97 -10.81
C GLU A 172 20.40 8.31 -9.65
N LEU A 173 20.57 9.48 -9.02
CA LEU A 173 19.72 9.93 -7.93
C LEU A 173 18.28 10.17 -8.39
N LYS A 174 18.09 10.71 -9.61
CA LYS A 174 16.75 10.87 -10.19
C LYS A 174 16.06 9.53 -10.40
N LYS A 175 16.76 8.54 -10.97
CA LYS A 175 16.25 7.18 -11.15
C LYS A 175 15.81 6.58 -9.81
N GLN A 176 16.65 6.66 -8.79
CA GLN A 176 16.35 6.11 -7.47
C GLN A 176 15.16 6.82 -6.80
N ARG A 177 15.06 8.15 -6.93
CA ARG A 177 13.91 8.93 -6.42
C ARG A 177 12.60 8.56 -7.11
N LEU A 178 12.62 8.26 -8.41
CA LEU A 178 11.43 7.79 -9.12
C LEU A 178 10.99 6.41 -8.63
N SER A 179 11.93 5.49 -8.39
CA SER A 179 11.62 4.19 -7.78
C SER A 179 11.02 4.36 -6.38
N LEU A 180 11.57 5.28 -5.57
CA LEU A 180 11.01 5.60 -4.25
C LEU A 180 9.59 6.14 -4.32
N ALA A 181 9.34 7.09 -5.23
CA ALA A 181 8.00 7.65 -5.43
C ALA A 181 7.00 6.57 -5.82
N PHE A 182 7.38 5.64 -6.70
CA PHE A 182 6.54 4.51 -7.09
C PHE A 182 6.13 3.64 -5.89
N PHE A 183 7.08 3.22 -5.05
CA PHE A 183 6.76 2.39 -3.87
C PHE A 183 6.04 3.17 -2.78
N HIS A 184 6.34 4.46 -2.62
CA HIS A 184 5.58 5.33 -1.73
C HIS A 184 4.10 5.40 -2.14
N ASP A 185 3.84 5.58 -3.44
CA ASP A 185 2.48 5.62 -3.97
C ASP A 185 1.78 4.25 -3.84
N GLN A 186 2.50 3.13 -4.00
CA GLN A 186 1.94 1.80 -3.72
C GLN A 186 1.51 1.63 -2.26
N VAL A 187 2.33 2.07 -1.31
CA VAL A 187 1.97 2.03 0.12
C VAL A 187 0.77 2.93 0.40
N ALA A 188 0.71 4.11 -0.21
CA ALA A 188 -0.45 5.02 -0.08
C ALA A 188 -1.73 4.40 -0.66
N GLN A 189 -1.63 3.69 -1.79
CA GLN A 189 -2.76 3.01 -2.45
C GLN A 189 -3.23 1.76 -1.71
N ALA A 190 -2.47 1.24 -0.75
CA ALA A 190 -2.89 0.13 0.11
C ALA A 190 -4.05 0.50 1.06
N VAL A 191 -4.43 1.78 1.11
CA VAL A 191 -5.53 2.30 1.92
C VAL A 191 -6.67 2.78 1.01
N VAL A 192 -7.83 2.13 1.13
CA VAL A 192 -9.06 2.55 0.46
C VAL A 192 -9.84 3.49 1.38
N ARG A 193 -10.27 4.63 0.85
CA ARG A 193 -11.05 5.64 1.56
C ARG A 193 -12.44 5.82 0.96
N ALA A 194 -13.38 6.26 1.79
CA ALA A 194 -14.74 6.56 1.38
C ALA A 194 -14.78 7.82 0.49
N THR A 195 -15.34 7.71 -0.71
CA THR A 195 -15.62 8.86 -1.60
C THR A 195 -17.00 9.46 -1.31
N THR A 196 -17.92 8.66 -0.79
CA THR A 196 -19.27 9.08 -0.36
C THR A 196 -19.50 8.68 1.10
N GLY A 197 -20.40 9.41 1.78
CA GLY A 197 -20.85 9.02 3.13
C GLY A 197 -22.00 8.02 3.04
N GLY A 198 -22.00 7.02 3.90
CA GLY A 198 -22.95 5.92 3.80
C GLY A 198 -22.77 4.83 4.86
N THR A 199 -23.47 3.72 4.68
CA THR A 199 -23.31 2.51 5.49
C THR A 199 -22.44 1.51 4.75
N VAL A 200 -21.45 0.93 5.43
CA VAL A 200 -20.58 -0.10 4.86
C VAL A 200 -21.29 -1.46 4.88
N ILE A 201 -21.27 -2.16 3.75
CA ILE A 201 -21.77 -3.52 3.62
C ILE A 201 -20.64 -4.42 3.10
N HIS A 202 -20.40 -5.52 3.79
CA HIS A 202 -19.36 -6.47 3.43
C HIS A 202 -19.84 -7.46 2.36
N GLY A 203 -18.93 -7.81 1.46
CA GLY A 203 -19.12 -8.88 0.49
C GLY A 203 -18.78 -10.25 1.08
N PHE A 204 -19.03 -11.30 0.29
CA PHE A 204 -18.78 -12.69 0.66
C PHE A 204 -17.68 -13.30 -0.21
N ASP A 205 -16.86 -14.16 0.41
CA ASP A 205 -15.72 -14.81 -0.23
C ASP A 205 -16.17 -15.94 -1.17
N ASN A 206 -16.29 -15.57 -2.43
CA ASN A 206 -16.54 -16.49 -3.54
C ASN A 206 -15.28 -16.96 -4.25
N VAL A 207 -14.08 -16.73 -3.68
CA VAL A 207 -12.80 -17.09 -4.32
C VAL A 207 -12.07 -18.22 -3.60
N PHE A 208 -11.93 -18.21 -2.27
CA PHE A 208 -11.15 -19.23 -1.53
C PHE A 208 -11.96 -20.43 -1.02
N GLY A 209 -13.26 -20.50 -1.33
CA GLY A 209 -14.10 -21.66 -1.02
C GLY A 209 -14.68 -21.67 0.39
N THR A 210 -14.33 -20.68 1.22
CA THR A 210 -14.84 -20.53 2.60
C THR A 210 -16.29 -20.05 2.65
N GLY A 211 -16.76 -19.32 1.64
CA GLY A 211 -18.14 -18.80 1.57
C GLY A 211 -18.51 -17.79 2.67
N GLY A 212 -17.57 -17.46 3.55
CA GLY A 212 -17.75 -16.52 4.64
C GLY A 212 -17.68 -15.08 4.18
N ARG A 213 -18.28 -14.19 4.98
CA ARG A 213 -18.18 -12.74 4.80
C ARG A 213 -16.72 -12.28 4.89
N PHE A 214 -16.29 -11.34 4.05
CA PHE A 214 -14.97 -10.71 4.23
C PHE A 214 -14.97 -9.93 5.54
N GLU A 215 -14.04 -10.22 6.43
CA GLU A 215 -13.88 -9.52 7.71
C GLU A 215 -12.41 -9.09 7.86
N GLU A 216 -12.11 -8.33 8.92
CA GLU A 216 -10.72 -8.05 9.27
C GLU A 216 -9.97 -9.37 9.51
N GLY A 217 -8.81 -9.54 8.86
CA GLY A 217 -8.06 -10.79 8.85
C GLY A 217 -8.38 -11.74 7.69
N SER A 218 -9.42 -11.49 6.90
CA SER A 218 -9.68 -12.29 5.69
C SER A 218 -8.61 -12.08 4.61
N SER A 219 -8.41 -13.09 3.78
CA SER A 219 -7.55 -13.03 2.60
C SER A 219 -8.37 -12.69 1.35
N SER A 220 -7.86 -11.82 0.49
CA SER A 220 -8.48 -11.43 -0.77
C SER A 220 -7.44 -11.27 -1.87
N TYR A 221 -7.85 -11.43 -3.14
CA TYR A 221 -7.00 -11.11 -4.28
C TYR A 221 -7.11 -9.62 -4.62
N PRO A 222 -6.01 -8.97 -5.05
CA PRO A 222 -6.08 -7.61 -5.59
C PRO A 222 -7.12 -7.52 -6.72
N GLY A 223 -7.97 -6.49 -6.68
CA GLY A 223 -9.07 -6.29 -7.63
C GLY A 223 -10.39 -6.99 -7.28
N THR A 224 -10.43 -7.85 -6.26
CA THR A 224 -11.68 -8.46 -5.79
C THR A 224 -12.56 -7.44 -5.06
N LYS A 225 -13.87 -7.44 -5.33
CA LYS A 225 -14.85 -6.65 -4.57
C LYS A 225 -15.07 -7.30 -3.20
N VAL A 226 -14.69 -6.60 -2.13
CA VAL A 226 -14.82 -7.10 -0.74
C VAL A 226 -15.98 -6.45 0.02
N GLY A 227 -16.61 -5.44 -0.56
CA GLY A 227 -17.82 -4.81 -0.03
C GLY A 227 -18.22 -3.58 -0.81
N GLU A 228 -19.07 -2.75 -0.21
CA GLU A 228 -19.55 -1.49 -0.78
C GLU A 228 -19.99 -0.51 0.31
N VAL A 229 -19.98 0.78 0.00
CA VAL A 229 -20.57 1.84 0.83
C VAL A 229 -21.83 2.32 0.14
N ILE A 230 -22.95 2.19 0.84
CA ILE A 230 -24.26 2.59 0.34
C ILE A 230 -24.60 3.97 0.87
N GLY A 231 -24.77 4.91 -0.05
CA GLY A 231 -25.12 6.30 0.25
C GLY A 231 -26.45 6.41 1.00
N SER A 232 -26.60 7.50 1.77
CA SER A 232 -27.86 7.76 2.49
C SER A 232 -29.03 8.15 1.56
N ASN A 233 -28.75 8.43 0.29
CA ASN A 233 -29.77 8.76 -0.71
C ASN A 233 -30.31 7.45 -1.31
N ARG A 234 -31.60 7.15 -1.10
CA ARG A 234 -32.26 5.85 -1.35
C ARG A 234 -32.50 5.56 -2.84
N GLY A 235 -31.51 5.77 -3.70
CA GLY A 235 -31.58 5.44 -5.12
C GLY A 235 -31.42 3.93 -5.33
N TYR A 236 -32.47 3.16 -5.09
CA TYR A 236 -32.49 1.73 -5.43
C TYR A 236 -32.78 1.53 -6.93
N LEU A 237 -32.19 0.51 -7.52
CA LEU A 237 -32.52 -0.01 -8.85
C LEU A 237 -32.68 -1.53 -8.75
N VAL A 238 -33.37 -2.13 -9.72
CA VAL A 238 -33.41 -3.59 -9.85
C VAL A 238 -32.54 -3.99 -11.02
N HIS A 239 -31.50 -4.77 -10.73
CA HIS A 239 -30.66 -5.39 -11.75
C HIS A 239 -31.24 -6.77 -12.07
N ALA A 240 -31.69 -6.98 -13.30
CA ALA A 240 -32.41 -8.17 -13.70
C ALA A 240 -31.73 -8.91 -14.85
N TRP A 241 -31.92 -10.24 -14.87
CA TRP A 241 -31.36 -11.12 -15.90
C TRP A 241 -32.48 -11.72 -16.73
N VAL A 242 -32.40 -11.52 -18.05
CA VAL A 242 -33.40 -12.04 -18.99
C VAL A 242 -32.76 -13.01 -19.97
N LEU A 243 -33.38 -14.17 -20.16
CA LEU A 243 -32.91 -15.17 -21.11
C LEU A 243 -32.88 -14.60 -22.55
N GLU A 244 -31.91 -15.03 -23.34
CA GLU A 244 -31.72 -14.61 -24.74
C GLU A 244 -33.01 -14.67 -25.61
N PRO A 245 -33.88 -15.69 -25.51
CA PRO A 245 -35.14 -15.73 -26.26
C PRO A 245 -36.11 -14.59 -25.88
N ASP A 246 -36.20 -14.27 -24.59
CA ASP A 246 -37.16 -13.31 -24.02
C ASP A 246 -36.70 -11.86 -24.22
N ARG A 247 -35.39 -11.65 -24.42
CA ARG A 247 -34.79 -10.34 -24.69
C ARG A 247 -35.44 -9.61 -25.87
N ARG A 248 -35.84 -10.32 -26.93
CA ARG A 248 -36.35 -9.70 -28.18
C ARG A 248 -37.60 -8.84 -27.97
N GLY A 249 -38.38 -9.12 -26.94
CA GLY A 249 -39.61 -8.38 -26.60
C GLY A 249 -39.39 -7.09 -25.81
N LEU A 250 -38.21 -6.88 -25.21
CA LEU A 250 -38.00 -5.84 -24.20
C LEU A 250 -37.35 -4.58 -24.75
N LYS A 251 -37.84 -3.40 -24.31
CA LYS A 251 -37.34 -2.09 -24.72
C LYS A 251 -37.04 -1.18 -23.52
N ALA A 252 -36.03 -0.32 -23.66
CA ALA A 252 -35.79 0.75 -22.69
C ALA A 252 -37.02 1.69 -22.62
N GLY A 253 -37.35 2.15 -21.42
CA GLY A 253 -38.53 2.93 -21.07
C GLY A 253 -39.80 2.10 -20.82
N GLN A 254 -39.78 0.79 -21.07
CA GLN A 254 -40.94 -0.07 -20.87
C GLN A 254 -41.30 -0.17 -19.38
N PRO A 255 -42.58 0.04 -19.00
CA PRO A 255 -43.03 -0.17 -17.64
C PRO A 255 -43.11 -1.66 -17.31
N VAL A 256 -42.71 -2.01 -16.09
CA VAL A 256 -42.71 -3.38 -15.57
C VAL A 256 -43.26 -3.39 -14.15
N ARG A 257 -43.87 -4.51 -13.76
CA ARG A 257 -44.31 -4.75 -12.39
C ARG A 257 -43.23 -5.57 -11.68
N LEU A 258 -42.90 -5.16 -10.45
CA LEU A 258 -41.85 -5.76 -9.64
C LEU A 258 -42.48 -6.31 -8.37
N HIS A 259 -42.27 -7.59 -8.11
CA HIS A 259 -42.69 -8.30 -6.92
C HIS A 259 -41.44 -8.68 -6.12
N ILE A 260 -41.36 -8.21 -4.86
CA ILE A 260 -40.22 -8.49 -3.99
C ILE A 260 -40.56 -9.66 -3.09
N ASP A 261 -39.75 -10.70 -3.11
CA ASP A 261 -40.03 -11.94 -2.39
C ASP A 261 -40.03 -11.73 -0.87
N ALA A 262 -39.17 -10.82 -0.38
CA ALA A 262 -39.14 -10.41 1.03
C ALA A 262 -40.40 -9.66 1.50
N LEU A 263 -41.20 -9.09 0.58
CA LEU A 263 -42.37 -8.25 0.87
C LEU A 263 -43.62 -8.78 0.14
N PRO A 264 -44.20 -9.91 0.59
CA PRO A 264 -45.34 -10.53 -0.07
C PRO A 264 -46.54 -9.58 -0.15
N GLY A 265 -47.16 -9.49 -1.34
CA GLY A 265 -48.36 -8.68 -1.57
C GLY A 265 -48.12 -7.20 -1.85
N GLN A 266 -46.86 -6.73 -1.83
CA GLN A 266 -46.49 -5.38 -2.24
C GLN A 266 -45.86 -5.43 -3.64
N ALA A 267 -46.49 -4.79 -4.61
CA ALA A 267 -45.99 -4.67 -5.97
C ALA A 267 -45.57 -3.23 -6.27
N LEU A 268 -44.45 -3.08 -6.98
CA LEU A 268 -43.95 -1.79 -7.43
C LEU A 268 -44.02 -1.70 -8.95
N GLN A 269 -44.13 -0.48 -9.45
CA GLN A 269 -43.96 -0.22 -10.88
C GLN A 269 -42.57 0.36 -11.11
N GLY A 270 -41.78 -0.31 -11.95
CA GLY A 270 -40.48 0.16 -12.41
C GLY A 270 -40.50 0.48 -13.90
N ARG A 271 -39.43 1.12 -14.39
CA ARG A 271 -39.19 1.29 -15.83
C ARG A 271 -37.83 0.76 -16.20
N ILE A 272 -37.77 -0.04 -17.27
CA ILE A 272 -36.48 -0.52 -17.81
C ILE A 272 -35.66 0.69 -18.24
N GLN A 273 -34.54 0.95 -17.57
CA GLN A 273 -33.67 2.08 -17.86
C GLN A 273 -32.69 1.73 -18.98
N ALA A 274 -32.04 0.58 -18.86
CA ALA A 274 -31.04 0.12 -19.82
C ALA A 274 -31.07 -1.40 -19.93
N ILE A 275 -30.71 -1.92 -21.12
CA ILE A 275 -30.50 -3.35 -21.34
C ILE A 275 -29.12 -3.51 -21.96
N ALA A 276 -28.30 -4.40 -21.41
CA ALA A 276 -26.97 -4.70 -21.91
C ALA A 276 -27.02 -5.18 -23.37
N GLY A 277 -26.00 -4.81 -24.15
CA GLY A 277 -25.88 -5.22 -25.55
C GLY A 277 -25.26 -6.61 -25.74
N ALA A 278 -24.60 -7.15 -24.72
CA ALA A 278 -23.97 -8.46 -24.72
C ALA A 278 -24.65 -9.38 -23.71
N SER A 279 -24.72 -10.67 -24.04
CA SER A 279 -25.20 -11.70 -23.13
C SER A 279 -24.07 -12.18 -22.20
N THR A 280 -24.41 -12.46 -20.94
CA THR A 280 -23.55 -13.10 -19.93
C THR A 280 -24.03 -14.53 -19.64
N THR A 281 -23.15 -15.37 -19.10
CA THR A 281 -23.49 -16.71 -18.60
C THR A 281 -23.52 -16.69 -17.08
N LYS A 282 -24.59 -17.22 -16.48
CA LYS A 282 -24.72 -17.36 -15.02
C LYS A 282 -24.66 -18.84 -14.66
N ASN A 283 -23.44 -19.33 -14.43
CA ASN A 283 -23.17 -20.77 -14.24
C ASN A 283 -23.98 -21.41 -13.10
N GLU A 284 -24.36 -20.63 -12.08
CA GLU A 284 -25.24 -21.07 -10.98
C GLU A 284 -26.66 -21.43 -11.46
N TRP A 285 -27.09 -20.87 -12.60
CA TRP A 285 -28.43 -21.03 -13.17
C TRP A 285 -28.43 -21.88 -14.46
N GLY A 286 -27.32 -22.58 -14.74
CA GLY A 286 -27.12 -23.46 -15.90
C GLY A 286 -26.48 -22.78 -17.12
N ASP A 287 -26.52 -23.46 -18.27
CA ASP A 287 -25.85 -23.05 -19.51
C ASP A 287 -26.57 -21.92 -20.30
N GLY A 288 -27.57 -21.28 -19.68
CA GLY A 288 -28.35 -20.22 -20.28
C GLY A 288 -27.53 -18.94 -20.49
N ARG A 289 -27.81 -18.23 -21.59
CA ARG A 289 -27.31 -16.89 -21.86
C ARG A 289 -28.34 -15.85 -21.43
N TYR A 290 -27.90 -14.89 -20.63
CA TYR A 290 -28.74 -13.86 -20.03
C TYR A 290 -28.29 -12.48 -20.48
N PHE A 291 -29.23 -11.58 -20.71
CA PHE A 291 -28.98 -10.16 -20.88
C PHE A 291 -29.29 -9.46 -19.56
N GLU A 292 -28.32 -8.71 -19.06
CA GLU A 292 -28.48 -7.87 -17.89
C GLU A 292 -29.28 -6.61 -18.24
N MET A 293 -30.14 -6.16 -17.32
CA MET A 293 -30.87 -4.91 -17.46
C MET A 293 -31.06 -4.21 -16.13
N ASP A 294 -31.04 -2.88 -16.18
CA ASP A 294 -31.29 -2.04 -15.03
C ASP A 294 -32.70 -1.47 -15.11
N ILE A 295 -33.46 -1.61 -14.03
CA ILE A 295 -34.83 -1.15 -13.91
C ILE A 295 -34.85 -0.06 -12.84
N ALA A 296 -35.21 1.16 -13.25
CA ALA A 296 -35.34 2.30 -12.35
C ALA A 296 -36.59 2.16 -11.49
N LEU A 297 -36.43 2.32 -10.18
CA LEU A 297 -37.51 2.40 -9.21
C LEU A 297 -37.97 3.86 -9.03
N PRO A 298 -39.23 4.09 -8.63
CA PRO A 298 -39.71 5.42 -8.31
C PRO A 298 -38.93 6.01 -7.11
N PRO A 299 -38.46 7.28 -7.17
CA PRO A 299 -37.64 7.87 -6.11
C PRO A 299 -38.38 8.05 -4.77
N ASP A 300 -39.72 8.16 -4.79
CA ASP A 300 -40.56 8.38 -3.60
C ASP A 300 -41.11 7.08 -2.99
N GLN A 301 -40.40 5.96 -3.19
CA GLN A 301 -40.80 4.67 -2.66
C GLN A 301 -40.52 4.56 -1.14
N GLU A 302 -41.54 4.25 -0.35
CA GLU A 302 -41.42 4.07 1.11
C GLU A 302 -41.11 2.63 1.56
N LEU A 303 -40.96 1.67 0.65
CA LEU A 303 -40.71 0.28 1.06
C LEU A 303 -39.31 0.10 1.67
N PRO A 304 -39.17 -0.76 2.69
CA PRO A 304 -37.90 -1.06 3.33
C PRO A 304 -37.04 -2.00 2.47
N LEU A 305 -36.61 -1.51 1.30
CA LEU A 305 -35.73 -2.26 0.40
C LEU A 305 -34.33 -2.43 1.01
N ARG A 306 -33.71 -3.57 0.70
CA ARG A 306 -32.32 -3.89 1.02
C ARG A 306 -31.60 -4.39 -0.24
N PRO A 307 -30.31 -4.07 -0.42
CA PRO A 307 -29.50 -4.67 -1.46
C PRO A 307 -29.52 -6.21 -1.40
N GLY A 308 -29.54 -6.85 -2.56
CA GLY A 308 -29.58 -8.30 -2.73
C GLY A 308 -30.97 -8.94 -2.62
N MET A 309 -32.03 -8.17 -2.28
CA MET A 309 -33.39 -8.71 -2.23
C MET A 309 -33.81 -9.26 -3.60
N SER A 310 -34.43 -10.44 -3.60
CA SER A 310 -34.89 -11.09 -4.82
C SER A 310 -36.16 -10.40 -5.34
N VAL A 311 -36.14 -10.09 -6.64
CA VAL A 311 -37.24 -9.43 -7.33
C VAL A 311 -37.67 -10.27 -8.52
N ARG A 312 -38.96 -10.62 -8.55
CA ARG A 312 -39.62 -11.11 -9.76
C ARG A 312 -40.11 -9.92 -10.57
N VAL A 313 -39.76 -9.88 -11.84
CA VAL A 313 -40.17 -8.85 -12.79
C VAL A 313 -41.17 -9.44 -13.75
N ASP A 314 -42.36 -8.84 -13.81
CA ASP A 314 -43.43 -9.20 -14.72
C ASP A 314 -43.67 -8.05 -15.70
N THR A 315 -43.73 -8.37 -16.99
CA THR A 315 -43.94 -7.39 -18.07
C THR A 315 -45.40 -7.20 -18.45
N ASP A 316 -46.29 -8.05 -17.93
CA ASP A 316 -47.73 -7.91 -18.09
C ASP A 316 -48.31 -7.06 -16.95
N LEU A 317 -48.79 -5.87 -17.30
CA LEU A 317 -49.42 -4.94 -16.37
C LEU A 317 -50.94 -5.16 -16.24
N GLY A 318 -51.54 -5.95 -17.13
CA GLY A 318 -52.98 -6.21 -17.18
C GLY A 318 -53.41 -7.45 -16.40
N ASP A 319 -52.51 -8.40 -16.20
CA ASP A 319 -52.82 -9.62 -15.44
C ASP A 319 -52.76 -9.34 -13.94
N ALA A 320 -53.93 -9.18 -13.33
CA ALA A 320 -54.11 -9.00 -11.89
C ALA A 320 -54.56 -10.30 -11.20
N ALA A 321 -54.56 -11.42 -11.93
CA ALA A 321 -55.11 -12.69 -11.46
C ALA A 321 -54.21 -13.86 -11.85
N ASP A 322 -53.39 -14.33 -10.91
CA ASP A 322 -53.68 -15.58 -10.18
C ASP A 322 -52.38 -16.17 -9.59
N ARG A 323 -52.50 -16.68 -8.36
CA ARG A 323 -51.59 -17.62 -7.65
C ARG A 323 -50.25 -17.08 -7.16
N ASP A 324 -50.31 -16.32 -6.06
CA ASP A 324 -49.58 -16.65 -4.82
C ASP A 324 -50.02 -15.66 -3.72
N ALA A 325 -51.29 -15.73 -3.33
CA ALA A 325 -51.60 -15.41 -1.95
C ALA A 325 -50.92 -16.53 -1.12
N PRO A 326 -50.03 -16.24 -0.15
CA PRO A 326 -49.50 -17.30 0.68
C PRO A 326 -50.66 -17.95 1.42
N SER A 327 -51.09 -19.14 0.94
CA SER A 327 -52.16 -19.95 1.54
C SER A 327 -51.71 -20.59 2.85
N VAL A 328 -50.51 -20.28 3.32
CA VAL A 328 -50.02 -20.63 4.64
C VAL A 328 -49.55 -19.34 5.27
N ARG A 329 -50.38 -18.74 6.13
CA ARG A 329 -49.82 -17.95 7.24
C ARG A 329 -49.06 -18.96 8.08
N PRO A 330 -47.72 -18.95 8.13
CA PRO A 330 -47.04 -19.85 9.04
C PRO A 330 -47.30 -19.27 10.42
N SER A 331 -48.33 -19.74 11.11
CA SER A 331 -48.60 -19.41 12.52
C SER A 331 -47.59 -20.10 13.46
N GLY A 332 -46.48 -20.59 12.92
CA GLY A 332 -45.40 -21.25 13.65
C GLY A 332 -44.31 -20.28 14.07
N ARG A 333 -43.65 -20.62 15.18
CA ARG A 333 -42.39 -20.00 15.60
C ARG A 333 -41.38 -20.13 14.47
N LEU A 334 -40.69 -19.03 14.18
CA LEU A 334 -39.60 -19.03 13.22
C LEU A 334 -38.37 -19.64 13.85
N GLN A 335 -37.62 -20.39 13.06
CA GLN A 335 -36.36 -20.98 13.48
C GLN A 335 -35.26 -20.52 12.51
N ALA A 336 -34.20 -19.97 13.06
CA ALA A 336 -32.99 -19.65 12.32
C ALA A 336 -31.83 -20.46 12.91
N GLU A 337 -31.01 -21.02 12.02
CA GLU A 337 -29.78 -21.70 12.41
C GLU A 337 -28.66 -20.67 12.54
N GLY A 338 -27.84 -20.82 13.56
CA GLY A 338 -26.77 -19.88 13.82
C GLY A 338 -25.64 -20.47 14.63
N GLU A 339 -24.67 -19.62 14.93
CA GLU A 339 -23.52 -19.93 15.75
C GLU A 339 -23.25 -18.80 16.75
N VAL A 340 -22.70 -19.16 17.91
CA VAL A 340 -22.19 -18.19 18.88
C VAL A 340 -20.87 -17.65 18.36
N PHE A 341 -20.77 -16.33 18.22
CA PHE A 341 -19.53 -15.66 17.86
C PHE A 341 -19.25 -14.52 18.85
N ALA A 342 -17.99 -14.08 18.90
CA ALA A 342 -17.66 -12.86 19.63
C ALA A 342 -17.75 -11.68 18.67
N GLU A 343 -18.51 -10.65 19.02
CA GLU A 343 -18.59 -9.40 18.23
C GLU A 343 -17.22 -8.77 18.00
N ARG A 344 -16.29 -8.96 18.95
CA ARG A 344 -14.91 -8.53 18.87
C ARG A 344 -13.97 -9.71 19.05
N SER A 345 -13.33 -10.13 17.96
CA SER A 345 -12.26 -11.12 17.98
C SER A 345 -10.95 -10.47 17.53
N LEU A 346 -9.84 -10.87 18.14
CA LEU A 346 -8.51 -10.46 17.70
C LEU A 346 -7.78 -11.66 17.12
N ALA A 347 -7.35 -11.55 15.86
CA ALA A 347 -6.50 -12.54 15.22
C ALA A 347 -5.05 -12.41 15.73
N ILE A 348 -4.49 -13.52 16.22
CA ILE A 348 -3.09 -13.67 16.57
C ILE A 348 -2.39 -14.24 15.34
N SER A 349 -1.55 -13.44 14.70
CA SER A 349 -0.83 -13.79 13.47
C SER A 349 0.69 -13.75 13.71
N PRO A 350 1.50 -14.41 12.86
CA PRO A 350 2.94 -14.30 12.96
C PRO A 350 3.41 -12.86 12.68
N PRO A 351 4.45 -12.39 13.37
CA PRO A 351 5.02 -11.06 13.14
C PRO A 351 5.67 -10.98 11.75
N ALA A 352 5.69 -9.77 11.19
CA ALA A 352 6.40 -9.50 9.94
C ALA A 352 7.90 -9.28 10.18
N VAL A 353 8.69 -10.36 10.14
CA VAL A 353 10.17 -10.36 10.25
C VAL A 353 10.87 -10.44 8.87
N GLU A 354 11.57 -9.40 8.40
CA GLU A 354 12.23 -9.45 7.07
C GLU A 354 13.03 -10.76 6.82
N GLY A 355 12.85 -11.38 5.66
CA GLY A 355 13.55 -12.61 5.25
C GLY A 355 12.90 -13.95 5.66
N LEU A 356 11.93 -13.95 6.59
CA LEU A 356 11.31 -15.19 7.08
C LEU A 356 9.87 -15.37 6.58
N TRP A 357 9.67 -16.05 5.44
CA TRP A 357 8.31 -16.27 4.89
C TRP A 357 7.51 -17.34 5.65
N GLN A 358 8.23 -18.26 6.28
CA GLN A 358 7.69 -19.37 7.05
C GLN A 358 8.31 -19.34 8.45
N LEU A 359 7.49 -19.49 9.48
CA LEU A 359 7.90 -19.46 10.88
C LEU A 359 7.41 -20.74 11.56
N THR A 360 8.27 -21.36 12.37
CA THR A 360 7.89 -22.55 13.15
C THR A 360 7.47 -22.12 14.54
N VAL A 361 6.32 -22.62 15.00
CA VAL A 361 5.85 -22.42 16.38
C VAL A 361 6.67 -23.29 17.31
N THR A 362 7.38 -22.68 18.27
CA THR A 362 8.14 -23.41 19.29
C THR A 362 7.32 -23.60 20.57
N GLN A 363 6.49 -22.62 20.92
CA GLN A 363 5.59 -22.68 22.08
C GLN A 363 4.27 -22.00 21.77
N MET A 364 3.19 -22.49 22.35
CA MET A 364 1.85 -21.97 22.14
C MET A 364 0.97 -22.25 23.36
N ALA A 365 0.10 -21.30 23.72
CA ALA A 365 -0.96 -21.53 24.71
C ALA A 365 -1.93 -22.60 24.19
N GLY A 366 -2.43 -23.48 25.07
CA GLY A 366 -3.34 -24.55 24.72
C GLY A 366 -4.66 -24.05 24.13
N ASP A 367 -5.33 -24.89 23.33
CA ASP A 367 -6.62 -24.54 22.77
C ASP A 367 -7.70 -24.47 23.85
N GLY A 368 -8.35 -23.30 23.96
CA GLY A 368 -9.29 -22.97 25.02
C GLY A 368 -8.63 -22.56 26.36
N GLU A 369 -7.31 -22.40 26.40
CA GLU A 369 -6.59 -21.92 27.59
C GLU A 369 -6.92 -20.45 27.87
N SER A 370 -7.11 -20.11 29.15
CA SER A 370 -7.35 -18.73 29.59
C SER A 370 -6.02 -18.04 29.89
N VAL A 371 -5.73 -16.97 29.15
CA VAL A 371 -4.50 -16.18 29.29
C VAL A 371 -4.82 -14.78 29.81
N LYS A 372 -3.90 -14.20 30.58
CA LYS A 372 -3.97 -12.81 31.00
C LYS A 372 -3.21 -11.92 30.04
N LYS A 373 -3.54 -10.63 30.06
CA LYS A 373 -2.82 -9.59 29.34
C LYS A 373 -1.33 -9.64 29.69
N GLY A 374 -0.49 -9.80 28.66
CA GLY A 374 0.96 -9.89 28.77
C GLY A 374 1.51 -11.32 28.77
N ASP A 375 0.67 -12.33 28.95
CA ASP A 375 1.09 -13.73 28.89
C ASP A 375 1.50 -14.11 27.46
N MET A 376 2.40 -15.08 27.33
CA MET A 376 2.89 -15.54 26.03
C MET A 376 1.83 -16.43 25.38
N VAL A 377 1.41 -16.08 24.17
CA VAL A 377 0.40 -16.85 23.42
C VAL A 377 1.06 -17.73 22.38
N VAL A 378 2.00 -17.18 21.61
CA VAL A 378 2.77 -17.92 20.60
C VAL A 378 4.21 -17.44 20.61
N VAL A 379 5.14 -18.39 20.58
CA VAL A 379 6.57 -18.14 20.39
C VAL A 379 7.02 -18.82 19.10
N PHE A 380 7.71 -18.07 18.26
CA PHE A 380 8.27 -18.56 17.00
C PHE A 380 9.79 -18.80 17.13
N ASP A 381 10.34 -19.70 16.30
CA ASP A 381 11.79 -19.90 16.26
C ASP A 381 12.53 -18.62 15.83
N GLY A 382 13.50 -18.21 16.64
CA GLY A 382 14.34 -17.03 16.44
C GLY A 382 15.81 -17.33 16.19
N SER A 383 16.16 -18.61 15.95
CA SER A 383 17.55 -19.04 15.80
C SER A 383 18.25 -18.31 14.64
N GLU A 384 17.58 -18.18 13.49
CA GLU A 384 18.12 -17.46 12.33
C GLU A 384 18.26 -15.96 12.59
N VAL A 385 17.26 -15.33 13.20
CA VAL A 385 17.32 -13.90 13.58
C VAL A 385 18.46 -13.63 14.55
N THR A 386 18.68 -14.52 15.52
CA THR A 386 19.76 -14.41 16.52
C THR A 386 21.15 -14.54 15.87
N LYS A 387 21.31 -15.49 14.94
CA LYS A 387 22.55 -15.65 14.16
C LYS A 387 22.84 -14.38 13.35
N ASN A 388 21.85 -13.86 12.62
CA ASN A 388 21.99 -12.65 11.82
C ASN A 388 22.27 -11.42 12.67
N LEU A 389 21.59 -11.27 13.81
CA LEU A 389 21.82 -10.19 14.78
C LEU A 389 23.27 -10.21 15.31
N THR A 390 23.80 -11.39 15.62
CA THR A 390 25.17 -11.53 16.10
C THR A 390 26.18 -11.16 15.02
N ALA A 391 25.97 -11.62 13.78
CA ALA A 391 26.82 -11.24 12.64
C ALA A 391 26.79 -9.73 12.38
N LYS A 392 25.61 -9.11 12.37
CA LYS A 392 25.43 -7.67 12.12
C LYS A 392 25.97 -6.79 13.25
N ARG A 393 25.91 -7.23 14.51
CA ARG A 393 26.56 -6.54 15.63
C ARG A 393 28.07 -6.54 15.52
N SER A 394 28.66 -7.66 15.10
CA SER A 394 30.10 -7.75 14.87
C SER A 394 30.53 -6.83 13.72
N GLU A 395 29.78 -6.83 12.61
CA GLU A 395 30.00 -5.94 11.47
C GLU A 395 29.89 -4.45 11.87
N LEU A 396 28.87 -4.09 12.65
CA LEU A 396 28.69 -2.73 13.18
C LEU A 396 29.89 -2.31 14.03
N THR A 397 30.36 -3.17 14.93
CA THR A 397 31.52 -2.88 15.80
C THR A 397 32.79 -2.65 14.98
N GLU A 398 33.01 -3.45 13.93
CA GLU A 398 34.14 -3.27 13.01
C GLU A 398 34.06 -1.93 12.27
N LYS A 399 32.87 -1.57 11.75
CA LYS A 399 32.64 -0.30 11.04
C LYS A 399 32.78 0.91 11.95
N GLN A 400 32.33 0.82 13.20
CA GLN A 400 32.52 1.88 14.21
C GLN A 400 34.01 2.14 14.48
N ARG A 401 34.82 1.08 14.65
CA ARG A 401 36.28 1.23 14.82
C ARG A 401 36.93 1.87 13.59
N LYS A 402 36.53 1.47 12.38
CA LYS A 402 37.01 2.07 11.13
C LYS A 402 36.62 3.55 11.02
N GLN A 403 35.42 3.92 11.43
CA GLN A 403 34.95 5.31 11.46
C GLN A 403 35.76 6.15 12.47
N GLU A 404 36.08 5.62 13.65
CA GLU A 404 36.94 6.30 14.62
C GLU A 404 38.36 6.51 14.10
N GLN A 405 38.96 5.48 13.48
CA GLN A 405 40.27 5.60 12.83
C GLN A 405 40.24 6.64 11.71
N LEU A 406 39.19 6.64 10.89
CA LEU A 406 39.00 7.61 9.82
C LEU A 406 38.93 9.04 10.38
N LYS A 407 38.20 9.28 11.47
CA LYS A 407 38.11 10.62 12.10
C LYS A 407 39.48 11.17 12.48
N LEU A 408 40.38 10.33 12.99
CA LEU A 408 41.74 10.72 13.34
C LEU A 408 42.54 11.08 12.08
N ASP A 409 42.51 10.23 11.05
CA ASP A 409 43.19 10.48 9.77
C ASP A 409 42.67 11.75 9.08
N LEU A 410 41.36 12.03 9.13
CA LEU A 410 40.78 13.26 8.60
C LEU A 410 41.25 14.51 9.36
N ALA A 411 41.50 14.40 10.67
CA ALA A 411 42.06 15.50 11.47
C ALA A 411 43.53 15.77 11.13
N ASP A 412 44.32 14.73 10.88
CA ASP A 412 45.71 14.85 10.43
C ASP A 412 45.77 15.54 9.05
N ARG A 413 44.96 15.06 8.08
CA ARG A 413 44.84 15.68 6.74
C ARG A 413 44.36 17.14 6.79
N ALA A 414 43.57 17.52 7.80
CA ALA A 414 43.15 18.90 7.99
C ALA A 414 44.35 19.78 8.44
N SER A 415 45.13 19.29 9.40
CA SER A 415 46.34 19.95 9.89
C SER A 415 47.39 20.12 8.79
N GLU A 416 47.58 19.10 7.94
CA GLU A 416 48.47 19.18 6.77
C GLU A 416 48.05 20.25 5.77
N ALA A 417 46.73 20.39 5.52
CA ALA A 417 46.22 21.40 4.60
C ALA A 417 46.42 22.83 5.13
N GLU A 418 46.30 23.02 6.45
CA GLU A 418 46.59 24.30 7.11
C GLU A 418 48.08 24.64 7.02
N LEU A 419 48.96 23.67 7.31
CA LEU A 419 50.41 23.83 7.18
C LEU A 419 50.82 24.17 5.75
N ALA A 420 50.27 23.47 4.75
CA ALA A 420 50.53 23.75 3.34
C ALA A 420 50.12 25.18 2.95
N THR A 421 49.00 25.67 3.49
CA THR A 421 48.54 27.05 3.26
C THR A 421 49.46 28.07 3.93
N ALA A 422 49.88 27.82 5.17
CA ALA A 422 50.82 28.67 5.89
C ALA A 422 52.18 28.74 5.17
N GLN A 423 52.68 27.61 4.68
CA GLN A 423 53.92 27.53 3.91
C GLN A 423 53.80 28.34 2.60
N ALA A 424 52.71 28.17 1.84
CA ALA A 424 52.47 28.92 0.62
C ALA A 424 52.36 30.44 0.87
N GLN A 425 51.80 30.84 2.01
CA GLN A 425 51.73 32.24 2.43
C GLN A 425 53.13 32.80 2.72
N ALA A 426 53.94 32.09 3.49
CA ALA A 426 55.32 32.49 3.80
C ALA A 426 56.18 32.60 2.52
N ASP A 427 56.02 31.67 1.58
CA ASP A 427 56.72 31.69 0.29
C ASP A 427 56.29 32.88 -0.58
N PHE A 428 55.00 33.22 -0.58
CA PHE A 428 54.49 34.42 -1.25
C PHE A 428 55.07 35.71 -0.64
N GLU A 429 55.07 35.84 0.68
CA GLU A 429 55.63 37.01 1.38
C GLU A 429 57.14 37.15 1.12
N LYS A 430 57.87 36.02 1.08
CA LYS A 430 59.29 36.00 0.73
C LYS A 430 59.51 36.45 -0.71
N ALA A 431 58.72 35.95 -1.66
CA ALA A 431 58.82 36.34 -3.06
C ALA A 431 58.42 37.82 -3.28
N GLN A 432 57.39 38.29 -2.56
CA GLN A 432 56.95 39.69 -2.58
C GLN A 432 58.05 40.63 -2.06
N ARG A 433 58.70 40.29 -0.95
CA ARG A 433 59.84 41.07 -0.41
C ARG A 433 61.01 41.13 -1.39
N LYS A 434 61.33 40.02 -2.07
CA LYS A 434 62.40 39.99 -3.08
C LYS A 434 62.07 40.88 -4.29
N ALA A 435 60.84 40.82 -4.79
CA ALA A 435 60.40 41.61 -5.94
C ALA A 435 60.17 43.11 -5.61
N GLY A 436 60.06 43.46 -4.32
CA GLY A 436 59.91 44.84 -3.86
C GLY A 436 61.22 45.64 -3.78
N GLN A 437 62.37 45.01 -4.06
CA GLN A 437 63.65 45.70 -4.12
C GLN A 437 63.66 46.72 -5.29
N PRO A 438 64.31 47.89 -5.15
CA PRO A 438 64.34 48.89 -6.20
C PRO A 438 64.96 48.32 -7.49
N GLN A 439 64.27 48.50 -8.62
CA GLN A 439 64.67 47.94 -9.91
C GLN A 439 66.06 48.39 -10.36
N GLU A 440 66.49 49.58 -9.94
CA GLU A 440 67.80 50.17 -10.29
C GLU A 440 68.99 49.36 -9.74
N PHE A 441 68.79 48.58 -8.68
CA PHE A 441 69.85 47.80 -8.03
C PHE A 441 69.95 46.35 -8.54
N ILE A 442 69.06 45.92 -9.42
CA ILE A 442 68.97 44.54 -9.90
C ILE A 442 69.01 44.52 -11.43
N ALA A 443 69.72 43.57 -12.02
CA ALA A 443 69.70 43.41 -13.47
C ALA A 443 68.27 43.20 -13.98
N ARG A 444 67.91 43.86 -15.09
CA ARG A 444 66.52 43.85 -15.61
C ARG A 444 65.94 42.44 -15.77
N VAL A 445 66.73 41.49 -16.25
CA VAL A 445 66.34 40.07 -16.43
C VAL A 445 66.04 39.42 -15.08
N ASP A 446 66.91 39.63 -14.09
CA ASP A 446 66.72 39.08 -12.74
C ASP A 446 65.51 39.69 -12.05
N TYR A 447 65.30 41.00 -12.22
CA TYR A 447 64.10 41.67 -11.70
C TYR A 447 62.81 41.09 -12.30
N GLN A 448 62.78 40.85 -13.62
CA GLN A 448 61.63 40.20 -14.28
C GLN A 448 61.37 38.80 -13.73
N LYS A 449 62.42 38.01 -13.47
CA LYS A 449 62.29 36.69 -12.84
C LYS A 449 61.76 36.78 -11.40
N LEU A 450 62.18 37.78 -10.62
CA LEU A 450 61.64 38.02 -9.28
C LEU A 450 60.14 38.38 -9.32
N VAL A 451 59.70 39.18 -10.31
CA VAL A 451 58.29 39.48 -10.53
C VAL A 451 57.50 38.22 -10.87
N ILE A 452 58.00 37.37 -11.78
CA ILE A 452 57.38 36.08 -12.12
C ILE A 452 57.31 35.18 -10.88
N ALA A 453 58.37 35.09 -10.08
CA ALA A 453 58.37 34.31 -8.84
C ALA A 453 57.33 34.80 -7.82
N ARG A 454 57.13 36.12 -7.70
CA ARG A 454 56.05 36.71 -6.89
C ARG A 454 54.67 36.31 -7.41
N VAL A 455 54.45 36.41 -8.73
CA VAL A 455 53.17 36.01 -9.36
C VAL A 455 52.91 34.53 -9.16
N LYS A 456 53.91 33.66 -9.39
CA LYS A 456 53.86 32.22 -9.13
C LYS A 456 53.44 31.93 -7.69
N ALA A 457 54.14 32.51 -6.73
CA ALA A 457 53.86 32.27 -5.31
C ALA A 457 52.46 32.77 -4.90
N GLY A 458 52.01 33.89 -5.46
CA GLY A 458 50.66 34.40 -5.22
C GLY A 458 49.57 33.49 -5.79
N ARG A 459 49.77 33.00 -7.03
CA ARG A 459 48.84 32.06 -7.67
C ARG A 459 48.83 30.70 -6.94
N ARG A 460 50.00 30.21 -6.53
CA ARG A 460 50.15 29.00 -5.71
C ARG A 460 49.38 29.12 -4.40
N LEU A 461 49.55 30.22 -3.66
CA LEU A 461 48.80 30.49 -2.43
C LEU A 461 47.28 30.47 -2.65
N GLN A 462 46.80 31.14 -3.70
CA GLN A 462 45.38 31.15 -4.03
C GLN A 462 44.86 29.72 -4.28
N LEU A 463 45.51 28.97 -5.16
CA LEU A 463 45.10 27.61 -5.50
C LEU A 463 45.24 26.64 -4.32
N THR A 464 46.25 26.81 -3.45
CA THR A 464 46.37 26.02 -2.22
C THR A 464 45.21 26.28 -1.26
N ARG A 465 44.73 27.53 -1.14
CA ARG A 465 43.54 27.86 -0.34
C ARG A 465 42.28 27.23 -0.94
N GLU A 466 42.10 27.31 -2.26
CA GLU A 466 40.97 26.68 -2.97
C GLU A 466 40.99 25.17 -2.80
N ARG A 467 42.15 24.52 -3.00
CA ARG A 467 42.38 23.10 -2.71
C ARG A 467 42.06 22.75 -1.27
N GLY A 468 42.44 23.59 -0.31
CA GLY A 468 42.15 23.38 1.11
C GLY A 468 40.64 23.36 1.41
N ARG A 469 39.85 24.21 0.72
CA ARG A 469 38.37 24.19 0.80
C ARG A 469 37.78 22.92 0.20
N VAL A 470 38.20 22.56 -1.00
CA VAL A 470 37.77 21.31 -1.67
C VAL A 470 38.15 20.08 -0.85
N ALA A 471 39.35 20.06 -0.27
CA ALA A 471 39.78 18.99 0.62
C ALA A 471 38.92 18.92 1.90
N ALA A 472 38.47 20.06 2.44
CA ALA A 472 37.54 20.06 3.57
C ALA A 472 36.16 19.47 3.20
N GLU A 473 35.67 19.76 1.99
CA GLU A 473 34.44 19.15 1.46
C GLU A 473 34.60 17.65 1.24
N ALA A 474 35.74 17.20 0.68
CA ALA A 474 36.06 15.78 0.52
C ALA A 474 36.13 15.05 1.86
N ARG A 475 36.77 15.64 2.88
CA ARG A 475 36.80 15.07 4.24
C ARG A 475 35.40 14.94 4.84
N ARG A 476 34.55 15.96 4.67
CA ARG A 476 33.15 15.92 5.14
C ARG A 476 32.35 14.84 4.43
N ALA A 477 32.48 14.71 3.11
CA ALA A 477 31.78 13.69 2.34
C ALA A 477 32.24 12.27 2.70
N GLU A 478 33.54 12.08 2.91
CA GLU A 478 34.12 10.82 3.35
C GLU A 478 33.66 10.44 4.77
N GLN A 479 33.62 11.41 5.70
CA GLN A 479 33.06 11.21 7.04
C GLN A 479 31.56 10.84 6.96
N HIS A 480 30.78 11.58 6.18
CA HIS A 480 29.34 11.34 6.01
C HIS A 480 29.05 9.96 5.42
N MET A 481 29.90 9.46 4.51
CA MET A 481 29.78 8.09 4.00
C MET A 481 30.02 7.05 5.10
N ALA A 482 31.04 7.25 5.94
CA ALA A 482 31.29 6.37 7.07
C ALA A 482 30.16 6.43 8.12
N ASP A 483 29.61 7.62 8.36
CA ASP A 483 28.45 7.83 9.24
C ASP A 483 27.22 7.08 8.72
N ALA A 484 26.90 7.22 7.42
CA ALA A 484 25.77 6.54 6.79
C ALA A 484 25.91 5.00 6.82
N ASP A 485 27.11 4.46 6.60
CA ASP A 485 27.39 3.02 6.72
C ASP A 485 27.13 2.51 8.15
N VAL A 486 27.55 3.26 9.17
CA VAL A 486 27.32 2.91 10.58
C VAL A 486 25.85 3.02 10.92
N GLU A 487 25.17 4.09 10.51
CA GLU A 487 23.74 4.28 10.77
C GLU A 487 22.90 3.19 10.09
N GLN A 488 23.24 2.79 8.87
CA GLN A 488 22.57 1.68 8.19
C GLN A 488 22.67 0.40 9.02
N LEU A 489 23.87 0.03 9.48
CA LEU A 489 24.06 -1.18 10.30
C LEU A 489 23.36 -1.06 11.66
N GLN A 490 23.34 0.13 12.27
CA GLN A 490 22.58 0.37 13.50
C GLN A 490 21.07 0.15 13.28
N ARG A 491 20.52 0.65 12.17
CA ARG A 491 19.11 0.44 11.80
C ARG A 491 18.84 -1.05 11.53
N GLU A 492 19.72 -1.76 10.84
CA GLU A 492 19.62 -3.21 10.62
C GLU A 492 19.65 -4.00 11.94
N VAL A 493 20.57 -3.67 12.86
CA VAL A 493 20.65 -4.28 14.20
C VAL A 493 19.38 -3.98 14.99
N GLY A 494 18.92 -2.73 15.01
CA GLY A 494 17.68 -2.33 15.69
C GLY A 494 16.45 -3.06 15.15
N LYS A 495 16.34 -3.21 13.83
CA LYS A 495 15.29 -4.00 13.16
C LYS A 495 15.34 -5.48 13.58
N LEU A 496 16.52 -6.09 13.61
CA LEU A 496 16.67 -7.49 14.02
C LEU A 496 16.36 -7.69 15.51
N GLN A 497 16.71 -6.73 16.37
CA GLN A 497 16.33 -6.74 17.78
C GLN A 497 14.81 -6.63 17.96
N ALA A 498 14.15 -5.72 17.25
CA ALA A 498 12.70 -5.59 17.26
C ALA A 498 12.02 -6.85 16.72
N SER A 499 12.56 -7.42 15.64
CA SER A 499 12.07 -8.67 15.05
C SER A 499 12.17 -9.83 16.04
N LEU A 500 13.30 -9.97 16.73
CA LEU A 500 13.50 -11.01 17.76
C LEU A 500 12.50 -10.85 18.90
N ALA A 501 12.21 -9.62 19.34
CA ALA A 501 11.20 -9.36 20.36
C ALA A 501 9.78 -9.69 19.86
N ALA A 502 9.50 -9.44 18.57
CA ALA A 502 8.20 -9.68 17.96
C ALA A 502 7.88 -11.17 17.76
N LEU A 503 8.89 -12.04 17.67
CA LEU A 503 8.72 -13.50 17.60
C LEU A 503 8.03 -14.09 18.84
N THR A 504 7.96 -13.34 19.94
CA THR A 504 7.16 -13.69 21.11
C THR A 504 5.88 -12.85 21.11
N VAL A 505 4.78 -13.44 20.64
CA VAL A 505 3.48 -12.77 20.61
C VAL A 505 2.78 -12.91 21.96
N LYS A 506 2.52 -11.77 22.60
CA LYS A 506 1.87 -11.68 23.91
C LYS A 506 0.39 -11.35 23.79
N ALA A 507 -0.40 -11.80 24.77
CA ALA A 507 -1.82 -11.51 24.88
C ALA A 507 -2.05 -10.01 25.12
N PRO A 508 -2.81 -9.29 24.27
CA PRO A 508 -3.07 -7.87 24.47
C PRO A 508 -4.17 -7.58 25.50
N ARG A 509 -4.97 -8.60 25.84
CA ARG A 509 -6.05 -8.58 26.82
C ARG A 509 -6.23 -9.95 27.46
N ASP A 510 -6.98 -9.98 28.55
CA ASP A 510 -7.43 -11.23 29.17
C ASP A 510 -8.46 -11.91 28.27
N GLY A 511 -8.37 -13.24 28.12
CA GLY A 511 -9.31 -13.98 27.29
C GLY A 511 -8.91 -15.44 27.10
N ILE A 512 -9.68 -16.15 26.28
CA ILE A 512 -9.34 -17.51 25.85
C ILE A 512 -8.65 -17.48 24.50
N VAL A 513 -7.70 -18.39 24.28
CA VAL A 513 -7.01 -18.57 23.01
C VAL A 513 -7.65 -19.74 22.27
N LEU A 514 -8.11 -19.51 21.04
CA LEU A 514 -8.64 -20.55 20.16
C LEU A 514 -7.70 -20.77 18.99
N HIS A 515 -7.26 -22.01 18.79
CA HIS A 515 -6.39 -22.34 17.67
C HIS A 515 -7.15 -22.24 16.35
N GLN A 516 -6.45 -21.84 15.30
CA GLN A 516 -6.98 -21.85 13.94
C GLN A 516 -6.52 -23.10 13.19
N ASN A 517 -7.24 -23.42 12.12
CA ASN A 517 -6.84 -24.48 11.21
C ASN A 517 -5.86 -23.94 10.18
N SER A 518 -4.93 -24.78 9.78
CA SER A 518 -4.04 -24.56 8.65
C SER A 518 -4.82 -24.61 7.34
N TRP A 519 -4.25 -24.08 6.26
CA TRP A 519 -4.80 -24.25 4.91
C TRP A 519 -4.91 -25.73 4.50
N SER A 520 -4.12 -26.63 5.11
CA SER A 520 -4.24 -28.08 4.93
C SER A 520 -5.42 -28.70 5.69
N GLY A 521 -6.11 -27.93 6.54
CA GLY A 521 -7.20 -28.40 7.40
C GLY A 521 -6.77 -28.86 8.80
N ASP A 522 -5.46 -29.02 9.05
CA ASP A 522 -4.94 -29.47 10.34
C ASP A 522 -4.93 -28.33 11.37
N LYS A 523 -5.17 -28.64 12.64
CA LYS A 523 -5.09 -27.65 13.72
C LYS A 523 -3.66 -27.18 13.93
N ILE A 524 -3.46 -25.88 14.05
CA ILE A 524 -2.14 -25.30 14.28
C ILE A 524 -1.74 -25.50 15.76
N ASP A 525 -0.63 -26.18 15.99
CA ASP A 525 -0.06 -26.44 17.32
C ASP A 525 1.47 -26.26 17.31
N THR A 526 2.12 -26.44 18.46
CA THR A 526 3.58 -26.49 18.61
C THR A 526 4.24 -27.41 17.58
N GLY A 527 5.30 -26.92 16.92
CA GLY A 527 5.98 -27.58 15.81
C GLY A 527 5.40 -27.28 14.43
N SER A 528 4.21 -26.67 14.34
CA SER A 528 3.59 -26.32 13.05
C SER A 528 4.38 -25.21 12.35
N GLN A 529 4.46 -25.32 11.02
CA GLN A 529 5.01 -24.27 10.19
C GLN A 529 3.89 -23.35 9.67
N ILE A 530 4.06 -22.05 9.89
CA ILE A 530 3.04 -21.05 9.60
C ILE A 530 3.61 -20.04 8.61
N TRP A 531 2.81 -19.75 7.58
CA TRP A 531 3.14 -18.74 6.59
C TRP A 531 2.77 -17.34 7.07
N ARG A 532 3.48 -16.32 6.60
CA ARG A 532 3.04 -14.93 6.80
C ARG A 532 1.62 -14.72 6.28
N GLY A 533 0.84 -13.94 7.02
CA GLY A 533 -0.54 -13.61 6.67
C GLY A 533 -1.56 -14.66 7.09
N GLN A 534 -1.13 -15.82 7.58
CA GLN A 534 -2.03 -16.83 8.15
C GLN A 534 -2.30 -16.51 9.64
N SER A 535 -3.57 -16.54 10.07
CA SER A 535 -3.91 -16.43 11.49
C SER A 535 -3.58 -17.75 12.20
N VAL A 536 -2.91 -17.65 13.35
CA VAL A 536 -2.42 -18.78 14.14
C VAL A 536 -3.43 -19.17 15.22
N ALA A 537 -3.93 -18.16 15.91
CA ALA A 537 -4.95 -18.28 16.93
C ALA A 537 -5.89 -17.08 16.88
N GLN A 538 -7.02 -17.16 17.56
CA GLN A 538 -7.92 -16.05 17.78
C GLN A 538 -8.18 -15.88 19.27
N MET A 539 -8.33 -14.64 19.71
CA MET A 539 -8.67 -14.26 21.08
C MET A 539 -10.03 -13.57 21.11
N PRO A 540 -11.15 -14.33 21.12
CA PRO A 540 -12.50 -13.79 21.19
C PRO A 540 -12.76 -13.12 22.54
N GLU A 541 -13.52 -12.02 22.51
CA GLU A 541 -13.95 -11.33 23.73
C GLU A 541 -15.18 -12.03 24.33
N LEU A 542 -14.99 -12.67 25.49
CA LEU A 542 -16.08 -13.40 26.16
C LEU A 542 -17.20 -12.49 26.70
N SER A 543 -16.93 -11.20 26.92
CA SER A 543 -17.94 -10.22 27.36
C SER A 543 -18.87 -9.74 26.24
N SER A 544 -18.53 -9.96 24.97
CA SER A 544 -19.31 -9.51 23.81
C SER A 544 -19.75 -10.69 22.93
N LEU A 545 -20.19 -11.78 23.57
CA LEU A 545 -20.75 -12.92 22.84
C LEU A 545 -22.13 -12.57 22.31
N ALA A 546 -22.32 -12.82 21.01
CA ALA A 546 -23.57 -12.70 20.30
C ALA A 546 -23.82 -13.97 19.48
N VAL A 547 -25.03 -14.10 18.95
CA VAL A 547 -25.37 -15.18 18.03
C VAL A 547 -25.58 -14.59 16.65
N ARG A 548 -24.89 -15.16 15.65
CA ARG A 548 -25.13 -14.88 14.24
C ARG A 548 -26.02 -15.99 13.70
N ALA A 549 -27.18 -15.64 13.17
CA ALA A 549 -28.11 -16.62 12.62
C ALA A 549 -28.57 -16.21 11.22
N ALA A 550 -28.65 -17.17 10.31
CA ALA A 550 -29.11 -16.93 8.95
C ALA A 550 -30.64 -17.09 8.88
N LEU A 551 -31.34 -16.02 8.53
CA LEU A 551 -32.79 -16.02 8.34
C LEU A 551 -33.12 -16.01 6.84
N PRO A 552 -33.97 -16.93 6.32
CA PRO A 552 -34.45 -16.88 4.94
C PRO A 552 -35.13 -15.55 4.62
N GLU A 553 -34.84 -14.98 3.43
CA GLU A 553 -35.37 -13.68 2.99
C GLU A 553 -36.90 -13.57 3.11
N ARG A 554 -37.63 -14.63 2.75
CA ARG A 554 -39.10 -14.72 2.84
C ARG A 554 -39.68 -14.45 4.23
N ASP A 555 -38.89 -14.69 5.28
CA ASP A 555 -39.32 -14.54 6.67
C ASP A 555 -38.90 -13.18 7.27
N LEU A 556 -38.17 -12.35 6.51
CA LEU A 556 -37.67 -11.03 6.94
C LEU A 556 -38.78 -10.09 7.40
N ALA A 557 -39.92 -10.07 6.70
CA ALA A 557 -41.06 -9.20 7.03
C ALA A 557 -41.67 -9.48 8.42
N ARG A 558 -41.40 -10.65 8.99
CA ARG A 558 -41.98 -11.11 10.27
C ARG A 558 -41.08 -10.83 11.48
N VAL A 559 -39.92 -10.22 11.26
CA VAL A 559 -38.87 -10.02 12.27
C VAL A 559 -38.51 -8.55 12.39
N HIS A 560 -38.34 -8.06 13.62
CA HIS A 560 -37.97 -6.67 13.90
C HIS A 560 -36.81 -6.57 14.89
N ALA A 561 -36.00 -5.52 14.76
CA ALA A 561 -34.94 -5.22 15.72
C ALA A 561 -35.54 -4.96 17.12
N GLY A 562 -34.87 -5.45 18.16
CA GLY A 562 -35.31 -5.40 19.56
C GLY A 562 -36.22 -6.56 19.98
N GLN A 563 -36.70 -7.40 19.06
CA GLN A 563 -37.57 -8.53 19.37
C GLN A 563 -36.86 -9.55 20.27
N ARG A 564 -37.58 -10.06 21.29
CA ARG A 564 -37.04 -11.10 22.18
C ARG A 564 -37.08 -12.44 21.47
N VAL A 565 -35.98 -13.18 21.58
CA VAL A 565 -35.80 -14.50 20.97
C VAL A 565 -35.32 -15.49 22.02
N ARG A 566 -35.54 -16.78 21.75
CA ARG A 566 -35.02 -17.88 22.55
C ARG A 566 -33.91 -18.57 21.78
N VAL A 567 -32.70 -18.54 22.31
CA VAL A 567 -31.53 -19.21 21.74
C VAL A 567 -31.39 -20.57 22.40
N VAL A 568 -31.51 -21.64 21.62
CA VAL A 568 -31.36 -23.03 22.06
C VAL A 568 -30.00 -23.55 21.61
N ILE A 569 -29.22 -24.05 22.55
CA ILE A 569 -27.85 -24.52 22.28
C ILE A 569 -27.88 -25.95 21.74
N ALA A 570 -27.25 -26.22 20.60
CA ALA A 570 -27.15 -27.56 20.05
C ALA A 570 -26.23 -28.43 20.92
N GLY A 571 -26.63 -29.69 21.20
CA GLY A 571 -25.75 -30.70 21.80
C GLY A 571 -25.66 -30.75 23.33
N GLY A 572 -26.65 -30.26 24.09
CA GLY A 572 -26.69 -30.59 25.53
C GLY A 572 -27.91 -30.07 26.28
N GLY A 573 -28.81 -31.00 26.66
CA GLY A 573 -29.84 -30.89 27.70
C GLY A 573 -30.64 -29.59 27.76
N ASP A 574 -31.49 -29.30 26.77
CA ASP A 574 -32.54 -28.25 26.82
C ASP A 574 -32.10 -26.88 27.39
N ARG A 575 -30.82 -26.50 27.19
CA ARG A 575 -30.25 -25.24 27.66
C ARG A 575 -30.66 -24.14 26.68
N SER A 576 -31.55 -23.25 27.15
CA SER A 576 -31.98 -22.09 26.38
C SER A 576 -31.65 -20.78 27.10
N LEU A 577 -31.32 -19.76 26.32
CA LEU A 577 -31.04 -18.41 26.77
C LEU A 577 -32.03 -17.44 26.12
N GLY A 578 -32.45 -16.44 26.88
CA GLY A 578 -33.12 -15.28 26.31
C GLY A 578 -32.11 -14.42 25.56
N GLY A 579 -32.53 -13.83 24.45
CA GLY A 579 -31.77 -12.82 23.74
C GLY A 579 -32.69 -11.80 23.10
N ARG A 580 -32.09 -10.79 22.49
CA ARG A 580 -32.77 -9.78 21.67
C ARG A 580 -32.07 -9.64 20.34
N ILE A 581 -32.83 -9.48 19.27
CA ILE A 581 -32.28 -9.16 17.96
C ILE A 581 -31.71 -7.75 18.05
N ALA A 582 -30.39 -7.61 18.07
CA ALA A 582 -29.72 -6.32 18.14
C ALA A 582 -29.71 -5.68 16.76
N GLU A 583 -29.37 -6.47 15.73
CA GLU A 583 -29.23 -6.00 14.37
C GLU A 583 -29.75 -7.04 13.37
N ILE A 584 -30.28 -6.53 12.25
CA ILE A 584 -30.71 -7.32 11.09
C ILE A 584 -29.87 -6.84 9.92
N GLY A 585 -29.02 -7.71 9.37
CA GLY A 585 -28.03 -7.41 8.34
C GLY A 585 -28.58 -6.61 7.16
N GLY A 586 -27.84 -5.60 6.73
CA GLY A 586 -28.30 -4.64 5.73
C GLY A 586 -28.49 -5.21 4.33
N ASN A 587 -27.99 -6.41 4.05
CA ASN A 587 -27.99 -7.08 2.75
C ASN A 587 -28.61 -8.48 2.80
N VAL A 588 -29.14 -8.92 1.66
CA VAL A 588 -29.49 -10.32 1.41
C VAL A 588 -28.34 -10.95 0.62
N HIS A 589 -27.94 -12.16 1.00
CA HIS A 589 -26.92 -12.92 0.30
C HIS A 589 -27.28 -14.39 0.22
N SER A 590 -26.57 -15.14 -0.62
CA SER A 590 -26.71 -16.59 -0.67
C SER A 590 -26.17 -17.23 0.61
N LYS A 591 -26.89 -18.20 1.19
CA LYS A 591 -26.49 -18.94 2.39
C LYS A 591 -25.15 -19.66 2.20
N SER A 592 -24.93 -20.26 1.02
CA SER A 592 -23.63 -20.82 0.62
C SER A 592 -23.59 -21.03 -0.90
N ARG A 593 -22.46 -21.50 -1.43
CA ARG A 593 -22.37 -21.92 -2.84
C ARG A 593 -23.15 -23.20 -3.15
N VAL A 594 -23.35 -24.04 -2.14
CA VAL A 594 -24.02 -25.35 -2.27
C VAL A 594 -25.53 -25.18 -2.05
N GLU A 595 -25.91 -24.37 -1.08
CA GLU A 595 -27.29 -23.97 -0.78
C GLU A 595 -27.50 -22.51 -1.19
N ALA A 596 -27.89 -22.30 -2.45
CA ALA A 596 -28.13 -20.98 -3.03
C ALA A 596 -29.44 -20.33 -2.55
N VAL A 597 -29.69 -20.35 -1.24
CA VAL A 597 -30.90 -19.79 -0.63
C VAL A 597 -30.62 -18.35 -0.18
N PRO A 598 -31.41 -17.36 -0.62
CA PRO A 598 -31.30 -15.98 -0.12
C PRO A 598 -31.60 -15.90 1.39
N VAL A 599 -30.63 -15.41 2.16
CA VAL A 599 -30.70 -15.24 3.61
C VAL A 599 -30.21 -13.85 4.02
N VAL A 600 -30.63 -13.44 5.21
CA VAL A 600 -30.18 -12.23 5.92
C VAL A 600 -29.59 -12.64 7.25
N ASP A 601 -28.43 -12.10 7.59
CA ASP A 601 -27.77 -12.33 8.87
C ASP A 601 -28.50 -11.58 10.01
N LEU A 602 -28.80 -12.28 11.09
CA LEU A 602 -29.31 -11.71 12.33
C LEU A 602 -28.21 -11.71 13.38
N VAL A 603 -28.00 -10.58 14.05
CA VAL A 603 -27.15 -10.49 15.24
C VAL A 603 -28.05 -10.43 16.47
N VAL A 604 -27.97 -11.48 17.30
CA VAL A 604 -28.74 -11.60 18.53
C VAL A 604 -27.81 -11.36 19.72
N GLN A 605 -28.10 -10.31 20.49
CA GLN A 605 -27.46 -10.04 21.76
C GLN A 605 -28.08 -10.92 22.84
N LEU A 606 -27.23 -11.58 23.63
CA LEU A 606 -27.66 -12.53 24.66
C LEU A 606 -27.90 -11.81 26.00
N ASP A 607 -28.98 -12.17 26.70
CA ASP A 607 -29.21 -11.71 28.08
C ASP A 607 -28.22 -12.49 29.00
N GLY A 608 -27.17 -11.85 29.53
CA GLY A 608 -26.09 -12.53 30.28
C GLY A 608 -26.55 -13.21 31.59
N SER A 609 -25.78 -14.03 32.32
CA SER A 609 -24.61 -14.90 32.09
C SER A 609 -24.70 -15.97 33.19
N ARG A 610 -25.27 -17.15 32.87
CA ARG A 610 -25.20 -18.37 33.73
C ARG A 610 -24.68 -19.59 32.97
N LEU A 611 -24.57 -19.48 31.65
CA LEU A 611 -24.11 -20.54 30.77
C LEU A 611 -22.77 -20.09 30.20
N ALA A 612 -21.71 -20.85 30.48
CA ALA A 612 -20.40 -20.67 29.87
C ALA A 612 -20.48 -21.09 28.39
N LEU A 613 -20.92 -20.15 27.55
CA LEU A 613 -20.96 -20.32 26.09
C LEU A 613 -19.54 -20.28 25.52
N LYS A 614 -19.30 -21.09 24.49
CA LYS A 614 -18.04 -21.08 23.74
C LYS A 614 -18.28 -20.52 22.35
N PRO A 615 -17.39 -19.67 21.82
CA PRO A 615 -17.41 -19.28 20.41
C PRO A 615 -17.37 -20.52 19.48
N GLY A 616 -18.06 -20.45 18.35
CA GLY A 616 -18.21 -21.53 17.37
C GLY A 616 -19.29 -22.57 17.72
N GLN A 617 -20.02 -22.39 18.84
CA GLN A 617 -21.07 -23.33 19.23
C GLN A 617 -22.34 -23.11 18.39
N SER A 618 -22.83 -24.17 17.74
CA SER A 618 -24.07 -24.11 16.97
C SER A 618 -25.28 -23.89 17.87
N VAL A 619 -26.16 -23.00 17.44
CA VAL A 619 -27.37 -22.61 18.14
C VAL A 619 -28.55 -22.52 17.18
N ARG A 620 -29.74 -22.74 17.72
CA ARG A 620 -31.01 -22.51 17.04
C ARG A 620 -31.69 -21.33 17.68
N VAL A 621 -31.98 -20.29 16.90
CA VAL A 621 -32.71 -19.11 17.35
C VAL A 621 -34.19 -19.33 17.05
N GLU A 622 -34.99 -19.47 18.10
CA GLU A 622 -36.45 -19.48 18.01
C GLU A 622 -36.98 -18.06 18.17
N ILE A 623 -37.61 -17.56 17.11
CA ILE A 623 -38.22 -16.23 17.09
C ILE A 623 -39.74 -16.43 17.26
N PRO A 624 -40.33 -15.91 18.36
CA PRO A 624 -41.77 -16.01 18.57
C PRO A 624 -42.51 -15.21 17.49
N ALA A 625 -43.65 -15.72 17.04
CA ALA A 625 -44.49 -15.01 16.08
C ALA A 625 -44.91 -13.66 16.69
N VAL A 626 -44.76 -12.57 15.93
CA VAL A 626 -45.29 -11.26 16.31
C VAL A 626 -46.82 -11.37 16.26
N GLU A 627 -47.47 -11.31 17.41
CA GLU A 627 -48.89 -10.92 17.45
C GLU A 627 -48.94 -9.47 17.01
N THR A 628 -49.28 -9.24 15.74
CA THR A 628 -49.70 -7.92 15.29
C THR A 628 -50.92 -7.53 16.13
N ALA A 629 -50.75 -6.57 17.04
CA ALA A 629 -51.89 -5.90 17.66
C ALA A 629 -52.76 -5.28 16.55
N PRO A 630 -54.10 -5.39 16.65
CA PRO A 630 -55.04 -5.10 15.57
C PRO A 630 -55.03 -3.66 15.10
#